data_AF-A0A968AMF4-F1
#
_entry.id   AF-A0A968AMF4-F1
#
_cell.length_a   1.000
_cell.length_b   1.000
_cell.length_c   1.000
_cell.angle_alpha   90.00
_cell.angle_beta   90.00
_cell.angle_gamma   90.00
#
_symmetry.space_group_name_H-M   'P 1'
#
loop_
_entity.id
_entity.type
_entity.pdbx_description
1 polymer ?
#
loop_
_entity_poly.entity_id
_entity_poly.type
_entity_poly.pdbx_seq_one_letter_code
_entity_poly.pdbx_strand_id
1 'polypeptide(L)' 'FDFAEYQAETLDLPEKFVMAIFSDGILESLPQTKLVDKQQFILNLIKNQEVNAQSLTQSLGLESTKTPPDDITLLLIKKN' A
#
# COMPACT_ATOMS: atom_id res chain seq x y z
N PHE A 1 34.46 -6.44 2.99
CA PHE A 1 33.03 -6.67 2.82
C PHE A 1 32.33 -5.86 3.89
N ASP A 2 31.56 -4.86 3.49
CA ASP A 2 30.69 -4.15 4.42
C ASP A 2 29.44 -5.03 4.61
N PHE A 3 29.10 -5.30 5.87
CA PHE A 3 27.91 -6.06 6.21
C PHE A 3 26.68 -5.18 6.07
N ALA A 4 25.52 -5.79 5.77
CA ALA A 4 24.27 -5.05 5.74
C ALA A 4 23.90 -4.58 7.15
N GLU A 5 23.54 -3.30 7.27
CA GLU A 5 22.99 -2.73 8.50
C GLU A 5 21.46 -2.85 8.46
N TYR A 6 20.89 -3.37 9.55
CA TYR A 6 19.45 -3.52 9.70
C TYR A 6 18.99 -2.76 10.94
N GLN A 7 17.92 -1.99 10.80
CA GLN A 7 17.26 -1.28 11.89
C GLN A 7 15.81 -1.74 11.99
N ALA A 8 15.33 -1.95 13.22
CA ALA A 8 13.96 -2.30 13.52
C ALA A 8 13.34 -1.22 14.39
N GLU A 9 12.12 -0.80 14.04
CA GLU A 9 11.35 0.20 14.79
C GLU A 9 10.12 -0.47 15.41
N THR A 10 9.72 0.01 16.58
CA THR A 10 8.51 -0.45 17.28
C THR A 10 7.57 0.73 17.50
N LEU A 11 6.28 0.52 17.23
CA LEU A 11 5.26 1.55 17.36
C LEU A 11 4.04 0.98 18.10
N ASP A 12 3.58 1.69 19.12
CA ASP A 12 2.30 1.40 19.77
C ASP A 12 1.15 1.78 18.84
N LEU A 13 0.28 0.81 18.55
CA LEU A 13 -0.87 1.01 17.68
C LEU A 13 -2.11 1.41 18.50
N PRO A 14 -2.92 2.36 18.01
CA PRO A 14 -4.17 2.73 18.66
C PRO A 14 -5.18 1.57 18.66
N GLU A 15 -6.22 1.67 19.48
CA GLU A 15 -7.27 0.64 19.56
C GLU A 15 -7.91 0.33 18.21
N LYS A 16 -8.05 1.36 17.36
CA LYS A 16 -8.53 1.28 16.00
C LYS A 16 -7.46 1.76 15.04
N PHE A 17 -7.05 0.91 14.11
CA PHE A 17 -6.04 1.27 13.11
C PHE A 17 -6.25 0.53 11.80
N VAL A 18 -5.70 1.13 10.75
CA VAL A 18 -5.51 0.52 9.44
C VAL A 18 -4.05 0.69 9.06
N MET A 19 -3.39 -0.40 8.71
CA MET A 19 -2.03 -0.41 8.17
C MET A 19 -2.09 -1.09 6.80
N ALA A 20 -1.56 -0.39 5.79
CA ALA A 20 -1.46 -0.91 4.44
C ALA A 20 0.00 -0.87 3.98
N ILE A 21 0.51 -2.01 3.52
CA ILE A 21 1.88 -2.19 3.02
C ILE A 21 1.79 -2.57 1.54
N PHE A 22 2.61 -1.93 0.72
CA PHE A 22 2.61 -2.07 -0.73
C PHE A 22 4.03 -2.32 -1.22
N SER A 23 4.19 -3.11 -2.28
CA SER A 23 5.42 -3.12 -3.07
C SER A 23 5.50 -1.86 -3.95
N ASP A 24 6.69 -1.56 -4.45
CA ASP A 24 6.94 -0.52 -5.45
C ASP A 24 6.19 -0.77 -6.77
N GLY A 25 5.95 -2.02 -7.16
CA GLY A 25 5.11 -2.37 -8.31
C GLY A 25 3.72 -1.74 -8.28
N ILE A 26 3.13 -1.52 -7.10
CA ILE A 26 1.89 -0.73 -6.95
C ILE A 26 2.13 0.74 -7.28
N LEU A 27 3.23 1.32 -6.81
CA LEU A 27 3.54 2.72 -7.10
C LEU A 27 3.75 2.92 -8.60
N GLU A 28 4.40 1.97 -9.29
CA GLU A 28 4.64 2.03 -10.73
C GLU A 28 3.36 1.90 -11.55
N SER A 29 2.36 1.16 -11.07
CA SER A 29 1.07 1.01 -11.76
C SER A 29 0.17 2.24 -11.67
N LEU A 30 0.49 3.20 -10.79
CA LEU A 30 -0.33 4.39 -10.57
C LEU A 30 -0.13 5.46 -11.65
N PRO A 31 -1.21 6.15 -12.09
CA PRO A 31 -1.16 7.12 -13.17
C PRO A 31 -0.46 8.44 -12.79
N GLN A 32 -0.32 8.74 -11.50
CA GLN A 32 0.35 9.96 -11.03
C GLN A 32 1.85 9.91 -11.35
N THR A 33 2.45 11.03 -11.71
CA THR A 33 3.88 11.06 -12.08
C THR A 33 4.79 11.22 -10.88
N LYS A 34 4.41 12.03 -9.89
CA LYS A 34 5.26 12.31 -8.71
C LYS A 34 4.97 11.32 -7.60
N LEU A 35 6.03 10.89 -6.90
CA LEU A 35 5.92 9.97 -5.77
C LEU A 35 4.99 10.50 -4.67
N VAL A 36 5.07 11.78 -4.35
CA VAL A 36 4.21 12.42 -3.34
C VAL A 36 2.72 12.33 -3.70
N ASP A 37 2.38 12.48 -5.00
CA ASP A 37 1.00 12.41 -5.47
C ASP A 37 0.48 10.97 -5.41
N LYS A 38 1.34 9.98 -5.70
CA LYS A 38 1.04 8.55 -5.53
C LYS A 38 0.78 8.19 -4.07
N GLN A 39 1.65 8.64 -3.16
CA GLN A 39 1.49 8.41 -1.73
C GLN A 39 0.21 9.05 -1.18
N GLN A 40 -0.08 10.29 -1.58
CA GLN A 40 -1.28 10.99 -1.16
C GLN A 40 -2.56 10.31 -1.67
N PHE A 41 -2.55 9.79 -2.91
CA PHE A 41 -3.65 9.01 -3.46
C PHE A 41 -3.92 7.76 -2.62
N ILE A 42 -2.89 6.96 -2.32
CA ILE A 42 -3.02 5.76 -1.49
C ILE A 42 -3.54 6.11 -0.09
N LEU A 43 -2.99 7.15 0.55
CA LEU A 43 -3.43 7.61 1.86
C LEU A 43 -4.92 7.99 1.86
N ASN A 44 -5.39 8.62 0.79
CA ASN A 44 -6.81 8.99 0.67
C ASN A 44 -7.72 7.77 0.49
N LEU A 45 -7.26 6.72 -0.20
CA LEU A 45 -8.01 5.47 -0.34
C LEU A 45 -8.20 4.74 1.01
N ILE A 46 -7.14 4.67 1.82
CA ILE A 46 -7.17 3.90 3.07
C ILE A 46 -7.78 4.65 4.27
N LYS A 47 -7.98 5.97 4.16
CA LYS A 47 -8.63 6.78 5.20
C LYS A 47 -10.09 6.39 5.47
N ASN A 48 -10.75 5.73 4.51
CA ASN A 48 -12.10 5.23 4.71
C ASN A 48 -12.10 3.96 5.58
N GLN A 49 -12.80 3.98 6.71
CA GLN A 49 -12.85 2.85 7.67
C GLN A 49 -13.45 1.55 7.09
N GLU A 50 -14.18 1.66 5.98
CA GLU A 50 -14.76 0.52 5.25
C GLU A 50 -13.80 -0.15 4.28
N VAL A 51 -12.56 0.35 4.14
CA VAL A 51 -11.57 -0.25 3.25
C VAL A 51 -11.30 -1.71 3.62
N ASN A 52 -11.29 -2.54 2.57
CA ASN A 52 -10.90 -3.94 2.59
C ASN A 52 -10.02 -4.23 1.36
N ALA A 53 -9.35 -5.39 1.34
CA ALA A 53 -8.41 -5.74 0.28
C ALA A 53 -9.04 -5.65 -1.11
N GLN A 54 -10.27 -6.16 -1.30
CA GLN A 54 -10.97 -6.14 -2.58
C GLN A 54 -11.31 -4.71 -3.05
N SER A 55 -11.86 -3.88 -2.16
CA SER A 55 -12.16 -2.48 -2.50
C SER A 55 -10.90 -1.70 -2.88
N LEU A 56 -9.76 -2.07 -2.28
CA LEU A 56 -8.47 -1.41 -2.51
C LEU A 56 -7.86 -1.87 -3.84
N THR A 57 -7.88 -3.18 -4.16
CA THR A 57 -7.40 -3.68 -5.46
C THR A 57 -8.20 -3.09 -6.63
N GLN A 58 -9.52 -2.94 -6.46
CA GLN A 58 -10.38 -2.27 -7.44
C GLN A 58 -10.03 -0.79 -7.59
N SER A 59 -9.89 -0.07 -6.48
CA SER A 59 -9.56 1.37 -6.49
C SER A 59 -8.17 1.66 -7.07
N LEU A 60 -7.25 0.70 -6.93
CA LEU A 60 -5.90 0.73 -7.52
C LEU A 60 -5.88 0.29 -9.00
N GLY A 61 -7.02 -0.17 -9.55
CA GLY A 61 -7.14 -0.56 -10.95
C GLY A 61 -6.48 -1.90 -11.31
N LEU A 62 -6.09 -2.70 -10.31
CA LEU A 62 -5.30 -3.93 -10.48
C LEU A 62 -6.09 -5.07 -11.13
N GLU A 63 -7.43 -5.00 -11.10
CA GLU A 63 -8.32 -5.99 -11.72
C GLU A 63 -8.42 -5.83 -13.26
N SER A 64 -8.06 -4.66 -13.79
CA SER A 64 -8.29 -4.31 -15.20
C SER A 64 -7.09 -4.53 -16.12
N THR A 65 -5.92 -4.85 -15.55
CA THR A 65 -4.70 -5.09 -16.31
C THR A 65 -4.69 -6.53 -16.82
N LYS A 66 -4.73 -6.73 -18.15
CA LYS A 66 -4.59 -8.05 -18.82
C LYS A 66 -3.34 -8.82 -18.40
N THR A 67 -2.37 -8.13 -17.80
CA THR A 67 -1.20 -8.72 -17.13
C THR A 67 -0.83 -7.76 -16.00
N PRO A 68 -1.07 -8.10 -14.72
CA PRO A 68 -0.54 -7.30 -13.62
C PRO A 68 1.01 -7.34 -13.70
N PRO A 69 1.71 -6.24 -13.37
CA PRO A 69 3.17 -6.29 -13.24
C PRO A 69 3.60 -7.38 -12.25
N ASP A 70 4.72 -8.04 -12.52
CA ASP A 70 5.16 -9.28 -11.85
C ASP A 70 5.40 -9.11 -10.34
N ASP A 71 5.56 -7.88 -9.83
CA ASP A 71 5.91 -7.59 -8.43
C ASP A 71 4.85 -6.75 -7.69
N ILE A 72 3.56 -7.11 -7.81
CA ILE A 72 2.49 -6.48 -7.04
C ILE A 72 2.21 -7.23 -5.73
N THR A 73 2.40 -6.56 -4.60
CA THR A 73 1.98 -7.04 -3.27
C THR A 73 1.19 -5.98 -2.52
N LEU A 74 0.11 -6.41 -1.87
CA LEU A 74 -0.69 -5.61 -0.94
C LEU A 74 -0.94 -6.42 0.34
N LEU A 75 -0.61 -5.84 1.50
CA LEU A 75 -1.00 -6.35 2.81
C LEU A 75 -1.82 -5.28 3.54
N LEU A 76 -3.04 -5.64 3.96
CA LEU A 76 -3.92 -4.79 4.74
C LEU A 76 -4.16 -5.43 6.11
N ILE A 77 -3.79 -4.71 7.17
CA ILE A 77 -4.05 -5.08 8.56
C ILE A 77 -5.01 -4.04 9.14
N LYS A 78 -6.13 -4.50 9.70
CA LYS A 78 -7.13 -3.63 10.31
C LYS A 78 -7.55 -4.17 11.68
N LYS A 79 -7.70 -3.25 12.63
CA LYS A 79 -8.34 -3.50 13.93
C LYS A 79 -9.45 -2.45 14.11
N ASN A 80 -10.67 -2.94 14.34
CA ASN A 80 -11.88 -2.13 14.51
C ASN A 80 -12.44 -2.28 15.92
#